data_AF-A0A1C5CPZ4-F1
#
_entry.id   AF-A0A1C5CPZ4-F1
#
_cell.length_a   1.000
_cell.length_b   1.000
_cell.length_c   1.000
_cell.angle_alpha   90.00
_cell.angle_beta   90.00
_cell.angle_gamma   90.00
#
_symmetry.space_group_name_H-M   'P 1'
#
loop_
_entity.id
_entity.type
_entity.pdbx_description
1 polymer ?
#
loop_
_entity_poly.entity_id
_entity_poly.type
_entity_poly.pdbx_seq_one_letter_code
_entity_poly.pdbx_strand_id
1 'polypeptide(L)' 'MISGCCAVLTDAQWARLEPLLPSSDGRGRPFAEHRRVVEGIIYRFGCGLARRDVRAEFGP' A
#
# COMPACT_ATOMS: atom_id res chain seq x y z
N MET A 1 -0.29 0.10 24.08
CA MET A 1 -1.14 1.12 23.43
C MET A 1 -0.61 1.32 22.02
N ILE A 2 -1.40 0.94 21.01
CA ILE A 2 -0.99 0.98 19.60
C ILE A 2 -0.96 2.46 19.18
N SER A 3 0.22 3.06 19.24
CA SER A 3 0.49 4.39 18.71
C SER A 3 0.94 4.22 17.26
N GLY A 4 0.30 4.92 16.30
CA GLY A 4 0.91 5.15 15.00
C GLY A 4 0.59 4.15 13.89
N CYS A 5 -0.67 4.08 13.47
CA CYS A 5 -1.08 3.48 12.20
C CYS A 5 -0.58 4.24 10.95
N CYS A 6 0.66 4.72 10.92
CA CYS A 6 1.15 5.53 9.80
C CYS A 6 1.63 4.59 8.68
N ALA A 7 1.02 4.65 7.51
CA ALA A 7 1.61 4.09 6.30
C ALA A 7 2.09 5.25 5.42
N VAL A 8 3.38 5.57 5.55
CA VAL A 8 4.14 6.34 4.59
C VAL A 8 5.50 5.66 4.52
N LEU A 9 5.74 4.89 3.46
CA LEU A 9 7.05 4.32 3.22
C LEU A 9 8.01 5.48 2.91
N THR A 10 9.21 5.43 3.49
CA THR A 10 10.28 6.35 3.04
C THR A 10 10.66 6.02 1.60
N ASP A 11 11.16 7.01 0.84
CA ASP A 11 11.60 6.78 -0.54
C ASP A 11 12.69 5.71 -0.63
N ALA A 12 13.55 5.61 0.38
CA ALA A 12 14.58 4.57 0.45
C ALA A 12 14.00 3.15 0.66
N GLN A 13 12.90 3.02 1.41
CA GLN A 13 12.18 1.75 1.54
C GLN A 13 11.42 1.43 0.25
N TRP A 14 10.78 2.44 -0.34
CA TRP A 14 10.05 2.31 -1.60
C TRP A 14 10.98 1.85 -2.73
N ALA A 15 12.14 2.48 -2.90
CA ALA A 15 13.13 2.13 -3.94
C ALA A 15 13.64 0.69 -3.85
N ARG A 16 13.55 0.04 -2.68
CA ARG A 16 13.89 -1.39 -2.52
C ARG A 16 12.73 -2.31 -2.86
N LEU A 17 11.49 -1.84 -2.68
CA LEU A 17 10.27 -2.61 -2.91
C LEU A 17 9.81 -2.53 -4.37
N GLU A 18 9.82 -1.33 -4.96
CA GLU A 18 9.38 -1.05 -6.32
C GLU A 18 9.90 -2.05 -7.38
N PRO A 19 11.21 -2.36 -7.47
CA PRO A 19 11.71 -3.27 -8.50
C PRO A 19 11.27 -4.73 -8.33
N LEU A 20 10.70 -5.09 -7.17
CA LEU A 20 10.18 -6.42 -6.88
C LEU A 20 8.69 -6.55 -7.21
N LEU A 21 8.01 -5.43 -7.49
CA LEU A 21 6.59 -5.43 -7.79
C LEU A 21 6.34 -5.93 -9.22
N PRO A 22 5.23 -6.65 -9.44
CA PRO A 22 4.86 -7.09 -10.78
C PRO A 22 4.54 -5.88 -11.67
N SER A 23 5.04 -5.89 -12.90
CA SER A 23 4.66 -4.90 -13.90
C SER A 23 3.14 -4.93 -14.15
N SER A 24 2.54 -3.75 -14.37
CA SER A 24 1.11 -3.62 -14.67
C SER A 24 0.72 -3.98 -16.10
N ASP A 25 1.66 -4.46 -16.92
CA ASP A 25 1.48 -4.89 -18.31
C ASP A 25 0.61 -6.16 -18.51
N GLY A 26 0.00 -6.68 -17.44
CA GLY A 26 -0.86 -7.87 -17.49
C GLY A 26 -2.32 -7.60 -17.87
N ARG A 27 -3.11 -8.68 -18.01
CA ARG A 27 -4.58 -8.58 -18.17
C ARG A 27 -5.26 -8.28 -16.83
N GLY A 28 -5.66 -7.04 -16.63
CA GLY A 28 -6.40 -6.58 -15.44
C GLY A 28 -6.61 -5.06 -15.44
N ARG A 29 -7.31 -4.52 -14.43
CA ARG A 29 -7.31 -3.07 -14.19
C ARG A 29 -5.87 -2.69 -13.79
N PRO A 30 -5.24 -1.71 -14.45
CA PRO A 30 -3.92 -1.26 -14.03
C PRO A 30 -3.96 -0.93 -12.55
N PHE A 31 -2.93 -1.33 -11.81
CA PHE A 31 -2.80 -0.92 -10.42
C PHE A 31 -2.90 0.62 -10.40
N ALA A 32 -3.64 1.17 -9.42
CA ALA A 32 -3.38 2.55 -9.03
C ALA A 32 -1.88 2.68 -8.72
N GLU A 33 -1.35 3.90 -8.76
CA GLU A 33 0.05 4.22 -8.42
C GLU A 33 0.60 3.24 -7.36
N HIS A 34 1.62 2.43 -7.73
CA HIS A 34 1.96 1.19 -7.03
C HIS A 34 2.24 1.40 -5.55
N ARG A 35 2.81 2.55 -5.21
CA ARG A 35 3.12 2.92 -3.83
C ARG A 35 1.87 3.01 -2.99
N ARG A 36 0.85 3.69 -3.50
CA ARG A 36 -0.45 3.81 -2.84
C ARG A 36 -1.08 2.45 -2.50
N VAL A 37 -0.99 1.48 -3.41
CA VAL A 37 -1.54 0.13 -3.17
C VAL A 37 -0.75 -0.59 -2.07
N VAL A 38 0.58 -0.55 -2.14
CA VAL A 38 1.47 -1.21 -1.17
C VAL A 38 1.34 -0.56 0.21
N GLU A 39 1.32 0.76 0.30
CA GLU A 39 1.11 1.48 1.56
C GLU A 39 -0.26 1.16 2.17
N GLY A 40 -1.31 1.01 1.36
CA GLY A 40 -2.62 0.56 1.82
C GLY A 40 -2.63 -0.85 2.41
N ILE A 41 -1.88 -1.77 1.80
CA ILE A 41 -1.68 -3.13 2.32
C ILE A 41 -0.98 -3.08 3.67
N ILE A 42 0.12 -2.32 3.77
CA ILE A 42 0.90 -2.16 5.00
C ILE A 42 0.05 -1.51 6.11
N TYR A 43 -0.70 -0.46 5.78
CA TYR A 43 -1.64 0.19 6.69
C TYR A 43 -2.64 -0.81 7.25
N ARG A 44 -3.30 -1.57 6.38
CA ARG A 44 -4.31 -2.55 6.77
C ARG A 44 -3.76 -3.60 7.72
N PHE A 45 -2.64 -4.23 7.36
CA PHE A 45 -2.06 -5.33 8.13
C PHE A 45 -1.33 -4.86 9.39
N GLY A 46 -0.62 -3.73 9.32
CA GLY A 46 0.07 -3.13 10.46
C GLY A 46 -0.87 -2.65 11.56
N CYS A 47 -2.12 -2.31 11.20
CA CYS A 47 -3.13 -1.83 12.14
C CYS A 47 -4.19 -2.87 12.52
N GLY A 48 -4.19 -4.03 11.88
CA GLY A 48 -5.24 -5.04 12.07
C GLY A 48 -6.63 -4.59 11.58
N LEU A 49 -6.69 -3.69 10.59
CA LEU A 49 -7.95 -3.12 10.11
C LEU A 49 -8.69 -4.07 9.16
N ALA A 50 -10.02 -4.09 9.27
CA ALA A 50 -10.83 -4.71 8.25
C ALA A 50 -10.70 -3.92 6.94
N ARG A 51 -10.91 -4.60 5.81
CA ARG A 51 -10.77 -3.96 4.48
C ARG A 51 -11.65 -2.71 4.31
N ARG A 52 -12.81 -2.67 4.97
CA ARG A 52 -13.74 -1.54 4.96
C ARG A 52 -13.26 -0.33 5.74
N ASP A 53 -12.32 -0.53 6.66
CA ASP A 53 -11.80 0.51 7.55
C ASP A 53 -10.48 1.11 7.05
N VAL A 54 -9.99 0.63 5.91
CA VAL A 54 -8.84 1.22 5.22
C VAL A 54 -9.24 2.59 4.69
N ARG A 55 -8.35 3.57 4.85
CA ARG A 55 -8.58 4.94 4.37
C ARG A 55 -8.80 4.95 2.86
N ALA A 56 -9.76 5.76 2.41
CA ALA A 56 -10.07 5.94 0.98
C ALA A 56 -8.88 6.46 0.15
N GLU A 57 -7.90 7.08 0.80
CA GLU A 57 -6.64 7.48 0.18
C GLU A 57 -5.78 6.30 -0.30
N PHE A 58 -6.07 5.05 0.07
CA PHE A 58 -5.38 3.87 -0.47
C PHE A 58 -6.16 3.13 -1.57
N GLY A 59 -7.38 3.58 -1.88
CA GLY A 59 -8.22 3.05 -2.96
C GLY A 59 -9.71 3.33 -2.72
N PRO A 60 -10.56 3.28 -3.77
CA PRO A 60 -12.01 3.31 -3.63
C PRO A 60 -12.57 2.02 -3.02
#